data_AF-A0A2R6RZU5-F1
#
_entry.id   AF-A0A2R6RZU5-F1
#
_cell.length_a   1.000
_cell.length_b   1.000
_cell.length_c   1.000
_cell.angle_alpha   90.00
_cell.angle_beta   90.00
_cell.angle_gamma   90.00
#
_symmetry.space_group_name_H-M   'P 1'
#
loop_
_entity.id
_entity.type
_entity.pdbx_description
1 polymer ?
#
loop_
_entity_poly.entity_id
_entity_poly.type
_entity_poly.pdbx_seq_one_letter_code
_entity_poly.pdbx_strand_id
1 'polypeptide(L)'
;MAVFSGGILRSNMHRVVTPPKDQANYERWSLVFFTRPANHIVLRALAEESPLIAEAVSSAPDPSKFETGQTAQEWFRRRIMYQRIKNRTVRWTTILSYQIIV
;
A
#
# COMPACT_ATOMS: atom_id res chain seq x y z
N MET A 1 3.32 1.74 6.78
CA MET A 1 2.72 1.19 8.01
C MET A 1 3.02 -0.28 8.22
N ALA A 2 2.70 -1.19 7.29
CA ALA A 2 2.94 -2.63 7.50
C ALA A 2 4.39 -2.99 7.88
N VAL A 3 5.39 -2.33 7.28
CA VAL A 3 6.80 -2.49 7.65
C VAL A 3 7.08 -1.95 9.06
N PHE A 4 6.73 -0.69 9.33
CA PHE A 4 6.93 -0.05 10.64
C PHE A 4 6.31 -0.83 11.80
N SER A 5 5.15 -1.44 11.60
CA SER A 5 4.43 -2.18 12.63
C SER A 5 4.89 -3.63 12.79
N GLY A 6 5.98 -4.07 12.16
CA GLY A 6 6.41 -5.47 12.21
C GLY A 6 5.36 -6.44 11.66
N GLY A 7 4.53 -5.99 10.70
CA GLY A 7 3.49 -6.82 10.10
C GLY A 7 2.16 -6.93 10.87
N ILE A 8 2.05 -6.32 12.06
CA ILE A 8 0.79 -6.26 12.84
C ILE A 8 -0.31 -5.58 12.01
N LEU A 9 -0.01 -4.41 11.42
CA LEU A 9 -0.92 -3.72 10.51
C LEU A 9 -0.77 -4.26 9.08
N ARG A 10 -1.89 -4.59 8.44
CA ARG A 10 -1.93 -5.18 7.10
C ARG A 10 -2.19 -4.13 6.03
N SER A 11 -1.37 -4.14 4.97
CA SER A 11 -1.61 -3.36 3.76
C SER A 11 -2.49 -4.17 2.80
N ASN A 12 -3.81 -4.06 2.94
CA ASN A 12 -4.76 -4.88 2.18
C ASN A 12 -4.99 -4.38 0.77
N MET A 13 -5.21 -5.32 -0.16
CA MET A 13 -5.59 -5.02 -1.53
C MET A 13 -7.05 -4.61 -1.60
N HIS A 14 -7.34 -3.52 -2.30
CA HIS A 14 -8.68 -3.02 -2.55
C HIS A 14 -8.85 -2.67 -4.03
N ARG A 15 -10.10 -2.66 -4.50
CA ARG A 15 -10.46 -2.25 -5.87
C ARG A 15 -11.79 -1.51 -5.86
N VAL A 16 -11.96 -0.61 -6.81
CA VAL A 16 -13.26 0.00 -7.11
C VAL A 16 -13.91 -0.81 -8.22
N VAL A 17 -15.15 -1.19 -8.01
CA VAL A 17 -15.97 -1.96 -8.96
C VAL A 17 -17.14 -1.11 -9.44
N THR A 18 -17.82 -1.57 -10.49
CA THR A 18 -19.04 -0.95 -11.01
C THR A 18 -20.07 -0.78 -9.90
N PRO A 19 -20.68 0.42 -9.76
CA PRO A 19 -21.70 0.67 -8.75
C PRO A 19 -22.95 -0.21 -8.97
N PRO A 20 -23.60 -0.69 -7.90
CA PRO A 20 -24.76 -1.57 -8.01
C PRO A 20 -26.04 -0.81 -8.38
N LYS A 21 -26.83 -1.37 -9.31
CA LYS A 21 -28.20 -0.95 -9.66
C LYS A 21 -28.30 0.56 -9.88
N ASP A 22 -29.24 1.22 -9.20
CA ASP A 22 -29.57 2.63 -9.37
C ASP A 22 -28.42 3.56 -9.00
N GLN A 23 -27.40 3.09 -8.26
CA GLN A 23 -26.19 3.88 -7.99
C GLN A 23 -25.39 4.16 -9.26
N ALA A 24 -25.57 3.37 -10.32
CA ALA A 24 -24.93 3.60 -11.62
C ALA A 24 -25.44 4.86 -12.32
N ASN A 25 -26.59 5.39 -11.92
CA ASN A 25 -27.19 6.59 -12.50
C ASN A 25 -26.60 7.89 -11.94
N TYR A 26 -25.69 7.81 -10.97
CA TYR A 26 -25.13 8.96 -10.28
C TYR A 26 -23.61 9.02 -10.42
N GLU A 27 -23.08 10.25 -10.52
CA GLU A 27 -21.64 10.47 -10.52
C GLU A 27 -21.04 10.16 -9.15
N ARG A 28 -19.92 9.42 -9.15
CA ARG A 28 -19.15 9.12 -7.96
C ARG A 28 -17.87 9.96 -7.90
N TRP A 29 -17.83 10.91 -6.99
CA TRP A 29 -16.63 11.68 -6.66
C TRP A 29 -15.81 10.97 -5.57
N SER A 30 -14.48 11.00 -5.69
CA SER A 30 -13.60 10.52 -4.61
C SER A 30 -12.33 11.36 -4.51
N LEU A 31 -11.99 11.73 -3.28
CA LEU A 31 -10.73 12.36 -2.92
C LEU A 31 -9.89 11.34 -2.14
N VAL A 32 -8.64 11.14 -2.55
CA VAL A 32 -7.71 10.24 -1.85
C VAL A 32 -6.52 11.05 -1.38
N PHE A 33 -6.26 11.03 -0.06
CA PHE A 33 -5.11 11.67 0.55
C PHE A 33 -4.10 10.60 1.01
N PHE A 34 -2.91 10.62 0.43
CA PHE A 34 -1.84 9.68 0.77
C PHE A 34 -0.89 10.29 1.80
N THR A 35 -1.01 9.88 3.05
CA THR A 35 -0.02 10.17 4.09
C THR A 35 1.23 9.33 3.88
N ARG A 36 2.40 9.96 3.90
CA ARG A 36 3.69 9.30 3.73
C ARG A 36 4.64 9.73 4.86
N PRO A 37 5.57 8.86 5.28
CA PRO A 37 6.68 9.27 6.14
C PRO A 37 7.53 10.32 5.44
N ALA A 38 8.30 11.09 6.22
CA ALA A 38 9.28 11.99 5.65
C ALA A 38 10.33 11.22 4.83
N ASN A 39 10.82 11.85 3.75
CA ASN A 39 11.63 11.19 2.73
C ASN A 39 12.88 10.47 3.27
N HIS A 40 13.53 11.07 4.27
CA HIS A 40 14.78 10.57 4.85
C HIS A 40 14.59 9.45 5.89
N ILE A 41 13.35 9.14 6.27
CA ILE A 41 13.06 8.09 7.25
C ILE A 41 13.36 6.73 6.64
N VAL A 42 14.19 5.94 7.31
CA VAL A 42 14.46 4.55 6.94
C VAL A 42 13.23 3.69 7.19
N LEU A 43 12.79 2.94 6.18
CA LEU A 43 11.68 2.00 6.31
C LEU A 43 12.16 0.73 7.00
N ARG A 44 11.97 0.67 8.32
CA ARG A 44 12.19 -0.55 9.10
C ARG A 44 11.13 -0.72 10.18
N ALA A 45 11.04 -1.87 10.83
CA ALA A 45 10.17 -2.01 12.00
C ALA A 45 10.62 -1.08 13.14
N LEU A 46 9.66 -0.51 13.86
CA LEU A 46 9.89 0.33 15.04
C LEU A 46 9.92 -0.53 16.30
N ALA A 47 10.77 -1.56 16.31
CA ALA A 47 10.84 -2.54 17.40
C ALA A 47 11.31 -1.90 18.71
N GLU A 48 12.19 -0.92 18.63
CA GLU A 48 12.68 -0.14 19.77
C GLU A 48 11.61 0.76 20.41
N GLU A 49 10.56 1.11 19.66
CA GLU A 49 9.48 2.00 20.11
C GLU A 49 8.29 1.23 20.72
N SER A 50 8.21 -0.09 20.53
CA SER A 50 7.07 -0.88 20.99
C SER A 50 7.43 -2.36 21.24
N PRO A 51 7.22 -2.87 22.46
CA PRO A 51 7.39 -4.30 22.77
C PRO A 51 6.53 -5.20 21.88
N LEU A 52 5.32 -4.76 21.51
CA LEU A 52 4.43 -5.51 20.62
C LEU A 52 5.02 -5.64 19.21
N ILE A 53 5.66 -4.57 18.71
CA ILE A 53 6.32 -4.60 17.40
C ILE A 53 7.56 -5.50 17.47
N ALA A 54 8.36 -5.40 18.54
CA ALA A 54 9.52 -6.27 18.73
C ALA A 54 9.13 -7.76 18.75
N GLU A 55 8.08 -8.10 19.51
CA GLU A 55 7.53 -9.45 19.57
C GLU A 55 7.05 -9.93 18.19
N ALA A 56 6.27 -9.11 17.48
CA ALA A 56 5.76 -9.44 16.15
C ALA A 56 6.88 -9.67 15.12
N VAL A 57 7.95 -8.87 15.17
CA VAL A 57 9.13 -9.06 14.31
C VAL A 57 9.84 -10.36 14.67
N SER A 58 10.09 -10.62 15.96
CA SER A 58 10.78 -11.84 16.41
C SER A 58 10.02 -13.13 16.09
N SER A 59 8.69 -13.06 16.11
CA SER A 59 7.80 -14.20 15.81
C SER A 59 7.50 -14.37 14.32
N ALA A 60 7.95 -13.44 13.47
CA ALA A 60 7.70 -13.52 12.04
C ALA A 60 8.53 -14.65 11.38
N PRO A 61 7.98 -15.35 10.37
CA PRO A 61 8.74 -16.39 9.65
C PRO A 61 10.02 -15.88 8.97
N ASP A 62 10.07 -14.58 8.66
CA ASP A 62 11.21 -13.93 8.05
C ASP A 62 11.31 -12.49 8.57
N PRO A 63 12.00 -12.28 9.70
CA PRO A 63 12.16 -10.97 10.32
C PRO A 63 12.91 -9.96 9.42
N SER A 64 13.77 -10.45 8.52
CA SER A 64 14.57 -9.62 7.63
C SER A 64 13.72 -8.77 6.67
N LYS A 65 12.48 -9.20 6.39
CA LYS A 65 11.50 -8.42 5.60
C LYS A 65 11.18 -7.05 6.19
N PHE A 66 11.37 -6.88 7.49
CA PHE A 66 11.12 -5.62 8.18
C PHE A 66 12.35 -4.71 8.24
N GLU A 67 13.50 -5.13 7.70
CA GLU A 67 14.71 -4.31 7.59
C GLU A 67 15.02 -4.05 6.12
N THR A 68 14.47 -2.96 5.57
CA THR A 68 14.53 -2.73 4.10
C THR A 68 15.85 -2.10 3.63
N GLY A 69 16.64 -1.53 4.54
CA GLY A 69 17.87 -0.78 4.25
C GLY A 69 17.66 0.45 3.38
N GLN A 70 16.42 0.90 3.17
CA GLN A 70 16.06 1.99 2.27
C GLN A 70 15.25 3.06 2.98
N THR A 71 15.43 4.29 2.56
CA THR A 71 14.59 5.42 2.94
C THR A 71 13.18 5.30 2.33
N ALA A 72 12.22 6.00 2.92
CA ALA A 72 10.85 6.09 2.41
C ALA A 72 10.82 6.63 0.97
N GLN A 73 11.72 7.56 0.64
CA GLN A 73 11.84 8.10 -0.71
C GLN A 73 12.33 7.06 -1.72
N GLU A 74 13.39 6.31 -1.41
CA GLU A 74 13.94 5.28 -2.30
C GLU A 74 12.92 4.17 -2.53
N TRP A 75 12.25 3.73 -1.46
CA TRP A 75 11.20 2.73 -1.55
C TRP A 75 10.04 3.20 -2.43
N PHE A 76 9.60 4.45 -2.26
CA PHE A 76 8.54 5.04 -3.08
C PHE A 76 8.96 5.16 -4.54
N ARG A 77 10.17 5.69 -4.80
CA ARG A 77 10.74 5.80 -6.15
C ARG A 77 10.75 4.43 -6.85
N ARG A 78 11.21 3.39 -6.15
CA ARG A 78 11.20 2.00 -6.64
C ARG A 78 9.78 1.54 -6.97
N ARG A 79 8.80 1.78 -6.10
CA ARG A 79 7.40 1.42 -6.34
C ARG A 79 6.82 2.09 -7.58
N ILE A 80 7.11 3.37 -7.80
CA ILE A 80 6.66 4.11 -8.98
C ILE A 80 7.34 3.56 -10.24
N MET A 81 8.66 3.37 -10.21
CA MET A 81 9.44 2.89 -11.36
C MET A 81 8.98 1.51 -11.84
N TYR A 82 8.68 0.59 -10.91
CA TYR A 82 8.29 -0.78 -11.24
C TYR A 82 6.77 -0.99 -11.28
N GLN A 83 5.96 0.07 -11.40
CA GLN A 83 4.53 -0.09 -11.60
C GLN A 83 4.27 -0.84 -12.91
N ARG A 84 3.47 -1.91 -12.82
CA ARG A 84 3.05 -2.71 -13.98
C ARG A 84 1.93 -2.02 -14.76
N ILE A 85 2.20 -0.81 -15.27
CA ILE A 85 1.22 0.03 -15.97
C ILE A 85 0.65 -0.71 -17.19
N LYS A 86 1.47 -1.49 -17.89
CA LYS A 86 1.04 -2.33 -19.03
C LYS A 86 -0.07 -3.33 -18.68
N ASN A 87 -0.22 -3.70 -17.40
CA ASN A 87 -1.27 -4.62 -16.95
C ASN A 87 -2.62 -3.91 -16.70
N ARG A 88 -2.67 -2.59 -16.82
CA ARG A 88 -3.93 -1.81 -16.73
C ARG A 88 -4.63 -1.81 -18.09
N THR A 89 -5.05 -2.99 -18.56
CA THR A 89 -5.86 -3.11 -19.78
C THR A 89 -7.30 -2.74 -19.45
N VAL A 90 -7.78 -1.63 -20.00
CA VAL A 90 -9.18 -1.20 -19.86
C VAL A 90 -9.93 -1.62 -21.12
N ARG A 91 -10.99 -2.42 -20.97
CA ARG A 91 -11.91 -2.71 -22.09
C ARG A 91 -12.91 -1.55 -22.17
N TRP A 92 -12.90 -0.81 -23.29
CA TRP A 92 -13.68 0.42 -23.49
C TRP A 92 -15.20 0.28 -23.31
N THR A 93 -15.75 -0.93 -23.37
CA THR A 93 -17.18 -1.21 -23.13
C THR A 93 -17.55 -1.32 -21.64
N THR A 94 -16.58 -1.27 -20.74
CA THR A 94 -16.79 -1.34 -19.29
C THR A 94 -15.88 -0.31 -18.62
N ILE A 95 -16.25 0.96 -18.74
CA ILE A 95 -15.63 2.00 -17.92
C ILE A 95 -15.95 1.64 -16.45
N LEU A 96 -14.96 1.81 -15.56
CA LEU A 96 -15.03 1.68 -14.08
C LEU A 96 -14.52 0.38 -13.43
N SER A 97 -13.39 -0.16 -13.87
CA SER A 97 -12.54 -0.95 -12.97
C SER A 97 -11.09 -0.49 -13.06
N TYR A 98 -10.73 0.54 -12.29
CA TYR A 98 -9.34 0.88 -12.05
C TYR A 98 -8.83 0.06 -10.87
N GLN A 99 -7.86 -0.80 -11.15
CA GLN A 99 -7.04 -1.41 -10.12
C GLN A 99 -6.13 -0.30 -9.56
N ILE A 100 -6.59 0.40 -8.52
CA ILE A 100 -5.71 1.24 -7.70
C ILE A 100 -4.88 0.26 -6.86
N ILE A 101 -3.79 -0.24 -7.45
CA ILE A 101 -2.75 -0.94 -6.70
C ILE A 101 -1.93 0.15 -6.02
N VAL A 102 -2.23 0.44 -4.75
CA VAL A 102 -1.33 1.21 -3.86
C VAL A 102 -0.21 0.31 -3.38
#